data_AF-A0A485PIX9-F1
#
_entry.id   AF-A0A485PIX9-F1
#
_cell.length_a   1.000
_cell.length_b   1.000
_cell.length_c   1.000
_cell.angle_alpha   90.00
_cell.angle_beta   90.00
_cell.angle_gamma   90.00
#
_symmetry.space_group_name_H-M   'P 1'
#
loop_
_entity.id
_entity.type
_entity.pdbx_description
1 polymer ?
#
loop_
_entity_poly.entity_id
_entity_poly.type
_entity_poly.pdbx_seq_one_letter_code
_entity_poly.pdbx_strand_id
1 'polypeptide(L)' 'MVKGMYGTENEIFLSLPCILKVQGLTSVINQKLKDDQVTQLKKSADILWDTQKDLKDL' A
#
# COMPACT_ATOMS: atom_id res chain seq x y z
N MET A 1 -1.93 2.49 -6.51
CA MET A 1 -0.58 1.97 -6.18
C MET A 1 -0.01 2.83 -5.07
N VAL A 2 0.54 2.21 -4.03
CA VAL A 2 1.03 2.90 -2.84
C VAL A 2 2.56 2.86 -2.79
N LYS A 3 3.17 3.66 -3.66
CA LYS A 3 4.63 3.81 -3.72
C LYS A 3 5.06 4.99 -2.84
N GLY A 4 6.09 4.80 -2.04
CA GLY A 4 6.65 5.81 -1.14
C GLY A 4 5.82 6.08 0.12
N MET A 5 4.63 5.47 0.26
CA MET A 5 3.82 5.58 1.47
C MET A 5 4.36 4.64 2.54
N TYR A 6 4.43 5.11 3.80
CA TYR A 6 4.88 4.31 4.96
C TYR A 6 6.24 3.62 4.79
N GLY A 7 7.11 4.13 3.90
CA GLY A 7 8.42 3.56 3.62
C GLY A 7 8.40 2.33 2.71
N THR A 8 7.34 2.12 1.93
CA THR A 8 7.27 1.09 0.90
C THR A 8 7.83 1.63 -0.42
N GLU A 9 8.92 1.05 -0.93
CA GLU A 9 9.56 1.50 -2.19
C GLU A 9 8.90 0.88 -3.44
N ASN A 10 8.26 -0.27 -3.27
CA ASN A 10 7.68 -1.06 -4.35
C ASN A 10 6.28 -0.59 -4.74
N GLU A 11 5.93 -0.79 -6.02
CA GLU A 11 4.59 -0.49 -6.55
C GLU A 11 3.63 -1.64 -6.28
N ILE A 12 3.04 -1.62 -5.09
CA ILE A 12 2.03 -2.60 -4.67
C ILE A 12 0.63 -1.99 -4.56
N PHE A 13 -0.36 -2.87 -4.55
CA PHE A 13 -1.73 -2.55 -4.13
C PHE A 13 -1.95 -3.05 -2.70
N LEU A 14 -2.17 -2.12 -1.77
CA LEU A 14 -2.48 -2.41 -0.38
C LEU A 14 -3.73 -1.63 0.03
N SER A 15 -4.58 -2.26 0.84
CA SER A 15 -5.77 -1.63 1.41
C SER A 15 -5.36 -0.54 2.40
N LEU A 16 -5.67 0.71 2.06
CA LEU A 16 -5.50 1.87 2.94
C LEU A 16 -6.84 2.60 3.09
N PRO A 17 -7.04 3.39 4.15
CA PRO A 17 -8.18 4.27 4.25
C PRO A 17 -8.13 5.30 3.12
N CYS A 18 -9.14 5.28 2.25
CA CYS A 18 -9.18 6.11 1.04
C CYS A 18 -10.50 6.87 0.95
N ILE A 19 -10.45 8.07 0.35
CA ILE A 19 -11.63 8.87 0.02
C ILE A 19 -12.05 8.52 -1.41
N LEU A 20 -13.26 7.99 -1.53
CA LEU A 20 -13.91 7.69 -2.81
C LEU A 20 -14.92 8.78 -3.15
N LYS A 21 -14.94 9.23 -4.39
CA LYS A 21 -15.95 10.14 -4.96
C LYS A 21 -16.46 9.56 -6.27
N VAL A 22 -17.38 10.28 -6.93
CA VAL A 22 -17.96 9.90 -8.23
C VAL A 22 -16.88 9.65 -9.31
N GLN A 23 -15.74 10.33 -9.22
CA GLN A 23 -14.60 10.16 -10.12
C GLN A 23 -13.65 9.01 -9.73
N GLY A 24 -14.00 8.22 -8.71
CA GLY A 24 -13.17 7.14 -8.16
C GLY A 24 -12.35 7.56 -6.94
N LEU A 25 -11.17 6.95 -6.79
CA LEU A 25 -10.28 7.18 -5.65
C LEU A 25 -9.62 8.55 -5.73
N THR A 26 -10.05 9.44 -4.84
CA THR A 26 -9.66 10.86 -4.87
C THR A 26 -8.47 11.15 -3.97
N SER A 27 -8.34 10.45 -2.84
CA SER A 27 -7.22 10.64 -1.91
C SER A 27 -7.00 9.40 -1.05
N VAL A 28 -5.76 9.19 -0.64
CA VAL A 28 -5.41 8.24 0.43
C VAL A 28 -5.21 9.04 1.72
N ILE A 29 -5.71 8.53 2.84
CA ILE A 29 -5.56 9.18 4.14
C ILE A 29 -4.21 8.78 4.74
N ASN A 30 -3.31 9.74 4.95
CA ASN A 30 -2.05 9.50 5.64
C ASN A 30 -2.27 9.50 7.17
N GLN A 31 -2.78 8.38 7.68
CA GLN A 31 -2.98 8.18 9.11
C GLN A 31 -1.63 8.05 9.81
N LYS A 32 -1.48 8.70 10.97
CA LYS A 32 -0.35 8.47 11.88
C LYS A 32 -0.48 7.08 12.50
N LEU A 33 0.36 6.16 12.04
CA LEU A 33 0.51 4.83 12.60
C LEU A 33 1.62 4.83 13.66
N LYS A 34 1.52 3.93 14.62
CA LYS A 34 2.61 3.63 15.56
C LYS A 34 3.69 2.80 14.87
N ASP A 35 4.90 2.77 15.41
CA ASP A 35 6.03 2.07 14.79
C ASP A 35 5.78 0.56 14.61
N ASP A 36 5.05 -0.08 15.54
CA ASP A 36 4.64 -1.48 15.43
C ASP A 36 3.66 -1.71 14.27
N GLN A 37 2.70 -0.80 14.10
CA GLN A 37 1.70 -0.85 13.02
C GLN A 37 2.37 -0.60 11.65
N VAL A 38 3.32 0.34 11.57
CA VAL A 38 4.10 0.57 10.35
C VAL A 38 4.93 -0.67 9.99
N THR A 39 5.52 -1.33 10.99
CA THR A 39 6.30 -2.56 10.77
C THR A 39 5.42 -3.69 10.23
N GLN A 40 4.21 -3.88 10.77
CA GLN A 40 3.25 -4.86 10.28
C GLN A 40 2.74 -4.52 8.86
N LEU A 41 2.53 -3.23 8.59
CA LEU A 41 2.09 -2.76 7.29
C LEU A 41 3.17 -3.00 6.23
N LYS A 42 4.44 -2.73 6.54
CA LYS A 42 5.59 -3.08 5.69
C LYS A 42 5.68 -4.58 5.43
N LYS A 43 5.53 -5.42 6.45
CA LYS A 43 5.50 -6.88 6.26
C LYS A 43 4.39 -7.33 5.31
N SER A 44 3.20 -6.74 5.42
CA SER A 44 2.08 -7.03 4.52
C SER A 44 2.39 -6.56 3.09
N ALA A 45 3.02 -5.39 2.96
CA ALA A 45 3.48 -4.85 1.70
C ALA A 45 4.51 -5.74 1.00
N ASP A 46 5.47 -6.29 1.75
CA ASP A 46 6.50 -7.19 1.22
C ASP A 46 5.91 -8.50 0.68
N ILE A 47 4.97 -9.11 1.41
CA ILE A 47 4.26 -10.32 0.98
C ILE A 47 3.49 -10.08 -0.32
N LEU A 48 2.80 -8.94 -0.39
CA LEU A 48 2.03 -8.57 -1.59
C LEU A 48 2.96 -8.30 -2.78
N TRP A 49 4.10 -7.65 -2.55
CA TRP A 49 5.10 -7.47 -3.60
C TRP A 49 5.63 -8.80 -4.14
N ASP A 50 5.94 -9.73 -3.24
CA ASP A 50 6.45 -11.06 -3.58
C ASP A 50 5.48 -11.83 -4.47
N THR A 51 4.17 -11.72 -4.20
CA THR A 51 3.14 -12.34 -5.04
C THR A 51 2.92 -11.58 -6.35
N GLN A 52 2.93 -10.23 -6.30
CA GLN A 52 2.62 -9.40 -7.46
C GLN A 52 3.74 -9.38 -8.51
N LYS A 53 5.01 -9.53 -8.09
CA LYS A 53 6.15 -9.55 -9.01
C LYS A 53 6.05 -10.76 -9.97
N ASP A 54 5.64 -11.93 -9.46
CA ASP A 54 5.57 -13.17 -10.22
C ASP A 54 4.39 -13.17 -11.21
N LEU A 55 3.36 -12.35 -10.93
CA LEU A 55 2.20 -12.17 -11.81
C LEU A 55 2.43 -11.12 -12.91
N LYS A 56 3.43 -10.24 -12.75
CA LYS A 56 3.65 -9.12 -13.68
C LYS A 56 4.30 -9.55 -15.00
N ASP A 57 4.92 -10.73 -15.00
CA ASP A 57 5.59 -11.34 -16.15
C ASP A 57 4.71 -12.35 -16.92
N LEU A 58 3.41 -12.45 -16.55
CA LEU A 58 2.40 -13.28 -17.22
C LEU A 58 1.56 -12.45 -18.21
#